data_AF-A0A6I2H5Y6-F1
#
_entry.id   AF-A0A6I2H5Y6-F1
#
_cell.length_a   1.000
_cell.length_b   1.000
_cell.length_c   1.000
_cell.angle_alpha   90.00
_cell.angle_beta   90.00
_cell.angle_gamma   90.00
#
_symmetry.space_group_name_H-M   'P 1'
#
loop_
_entity.id
_entity.type
_entity.pdbx_description
1 polymer ?
#
loop_
_entity_poly.entity_id
_entity_poly.type
_entity_poly.pdbx_seq_one_letter_code
_entity_poly.pdbx_strand_id
1 'polypeptide(L)'
;MSRGLWSALWAVVLSAMFASSVAEAASCTQSNGCQGTQVCTRVFDPELRKYISSCSCNPVPETCNNCDDDADGVVDNASGSNVAYSLTVSCSACGKTGAMACKAGVLGTCNAGPEVCNNCDDNGDGVVDNASGSNVPYSFIQSCSACGKGGTQVCSAGTLSGCNTGAEVCNNCDDNGDGVVDNAPGNGAPNTLTQVCSNGCSGAGSQTCGAGQWSACAGCSGTIACTTSCGVPSTLACNSSCQPTTNVCTSAEVCNGCDDNNNGAADEGLSCKPCQ
;
A
#
# COMPACT_ATOMS: atom_id res chain seq x y z
N MET A 1 3.17 -80.28 44.50
CA MET A 1 3.63 -79.43 43.38
C MET A 1 3.59 -80.33 42.14
N SER A 2 2.85 -80.11 41.08
CA SER A 2 2.20 -78.91 40.55
C SER A 2 0.90 -79.27 39.82
N ARG A 3 -0.12 -78.45 40.05
CA ARG A 3 -1.38 -78.40 39.30
C ARG A 3 -1.22 -77.44 38.13
N GLY A 4 -1.99 -77.66 37.07
CA GLY A 4 -2.45 -76.59 36.19
C GLY A 4 -1.91 -76.64 34.76
N LEU A 5 -2.71 -77.17 33.84
CA LEU A 5 -2.58 -76.90 32.40
C LEU A 5 -3.82 -77.34 31.60
N TRP A 6 -5.02 -77.27 32.18
CA TRP A 6 -6.27 -77.62 31.49
C TRP A 6 -7.38 -76.66 31.92
N SER A 7 -7.39 -75.43 31.41
CA SER A 7 -8.58 -74.52 31.50
C SER A 7 -8.52 -73.27 30.63
N ALA A 8 -7.42 -72.96 29.94
CA ALA A 8 -7.29 -71.69 29.20
C ALA A 8 -7.60 -71.75 27.69
N LEU A 9 -7.93 -72.92 27.13
CA LEU A 9 -8.13 -73.06 25.67
C LEU A 9 -9.59 -72.93 25.19
N TRP A 10 -10.58 -72.93 26.09
CA TRP A 10 -11.99 -72.81 25.70
C TRP A 10 -12.60 -71.41 25.88
N ALA A 11 -11.88 -70.47 26.50
CA ALA A 11 -12.34 -69.10 26.66
C ALA A 11 -11.87 -68.15 25.53
N VAL A 12 -10.92 -68.57 24.69
CA VAL A 12 -10.39 -67.74 23.59
C VAL A 12 -11.15 -67.96 22.28
N VAL A 13 -11.89 -69.06 22.13
CA VAL A 13 -12.62 -69.36 20.87
C VAL A 13 -13.99 -68.67 20.82
N LEU A 14 -14.56 -68.23 21.95
CA LEU A 14 -15.88 -67.57 21.95
C LEU A 14 -15.84 -66.03 21.84
N SER A 15 -14.67 -65.41 21.99
CA SER A 15 -14.51 -63.96 21.80
C SER A 15 -14.19 -63.56 20.35
N ALA A 16 -14.00 -64.53 19.45
CA ALA A 16 -13.66 -64.28 18.04
C ALA A 16 -14.89 -64.21 17.09
N MET A 17 -16.11 -64.33 17.61
CA MET A 17 -17.35 -64.27 16.79
C MET A 17 -18.10 -62.94 16.83
N PHE A 18 -17.65 -61.98 17.63
CA PHE A 18 -18.06 -60.58 17.50
C PHE A 18 -16.99 -59.80 16.73
N ALA A 19 -16.71 -60.25 15.51
CA ALA A 19 -16.24 -59.35 14.47
C ALA A 19 -17.41 -58.42 14.14
N SER A 20 -17.65 -57.42 15.02
CA SER A 20 -18.44 -56.27 14.64
C SER A 20 -17.57 -55.49 13.68
N SER A 21 -17.86 -55.70 12.40
CA SER A 21 -17.40 -54.92 11.27
C SER A 21 -17.04 -53.50 11.67
N VAL A 22 -15.76 -53.17 11.67
CA VAL A 22 -15.34 -51.84 11.23
C VAL A 22 -15.84 -51.74 9.80
N ALA A 23 -17.05 -51.20 9.65
CA ALA A 23 -17.53 -50.78 8.35
C ALA A 23 -16.52 -49.71 7.89
N GLU A 24 -15.70 -50.03 6.90
CA GLU A 24 -15.23 -49.00 5.98
C GLU A 24 -16.50 -48.23 5.59
N ALA A 25 -16.53 -46.94 5.89
CA ALA A 25 -17.69 -46.10 5.59
C ALA A 25 -17.90 -46.13 4.07
N ALA A 26 -18.73 -47.05 3.59
CA ALA A 26 -19.08 -47.12 2.19
C ALA A 26 -19.87 -45.85 1.87
N SER A 27 -19.44 -45.10 0.86
CA SER A 27 -20.23 -43.97 0.37
C SER A 27 -21.51 -44.49 -0.26
N CYS A 28 -22.58 -43.73 -0.12
CA CYS A 28 -23.85 -43.96 -0.82
C CYS A 28 -24.34 -42.68 -1.47
N THR A 29 -25.25 -42.84 -2.42
CA THR A 29 -25.96 -41.73 -3.04
C THR A 29 -27.37 -41.71 -2.48
N GLN A 30 -27.78 -40.57 -1.93
CA GLN A 30 -29.12 -40.31 -1.44
C GLN A 30 -30.11 -40.24 -2.63
N SER A 31 -31.42 -40.30 -2.37
CA SER A 31 -32.46 -40.28 -3.42
C SER A 31 -32.47 -38.99 -4.24
N ASN A 32 -31.96 -37.90 -3.67
CA ASN A 32 -31.74 -36.60 -4.32
C ASN A 32 -30.45 -36.55 -5.16
N GLY A 33 -29.64 -37.63 -5.20
CA GLY A 33 -28.37 -37.68 -5.94
C GLY A 33 -27.15 -37.24 -5.12
N CYS A 34 -27.35 -36.85 -3.86
CA CYS A 34 -26.35 -36.24 -2.99
C CYS A 34 -25.53 -37.30 -2.23
N GLN A 35 -24.38 -36.93 -1.68
CA GLN A 35 -23.50 -37.89 -1.00
C GLN A 35 -24.07 -38.24 0.38
N GLY A 36 -23.79 -39.44 0.86
CA GLY A 36 -24.14 -39.87 2.20
C GLY A 36 -23.24 -41.00 2.68
N THR A 37 -23.41 -41.39 3.94
CA THR A 37 -22.67 -42.53 4.53
C THR A 37 -23.57 -43.75 4.62
N GLN A 38 -23.16 -44.87 4.01
CA GLN A 38 -23.89 -46.12 4.09
C GLN A 38 -23.72 -46.75 5.48
N VAL A 39 -24.83 -47.06 6.13
CA VAL A 39 -24.87 -47.78 7.40
C VAL A 39 -25.63 -49.08 7.20
N CYS A 40 -24.94 -50.21 7.33
CA CYS A 40 -25.53 -51.53 7.21
C CYS A 40 -25.65 -52.20 8.58
N THR A 41 -26.84 -52.70 8.89
CA THR A 41 -27.13 -53.48 10.09
C THR A 41 -27.60 -54.88 9.70
N ARG A 42 -27.23 -55.88 10.51
CA ARG A 42 -27.75 -57.24 10.35
C ARG A 42 -29.07 -57.34 11.08
N VAL A 43 -30.14 -57.56 10.35
CA VAL A 43 -31.49 -57.73 10.89
C VAL A 43 -31.87 -59.20 10.74
N PHE A 44 -32.41 -59.82 11.79
CA PHE A 44 -32.92 -61.19 11.69
C PHE A 44 -34.28 -61.16 10.99
N ASP A 45 -34.39 -61.86 9.87
CA ASP A 45 -35.64 -62.06 9.16
C ASP A 45 -36.33 -63.34 9.70
N PRO A 46 -37.48 -63.21 10.40
CA PRO A 46 -38.18 -64.36 10.99
C PRO A 46 -38.86 -65.26 9.96
N GLU A 47 -39.17 -64.76 8.76
CA GLU A 47 -39.79 -65.54 7.68
C GLU A 47 -38.73 -66.38 6.96
N LEU A 48 -37.54 -65.81 6.74
CA LEU A 48 -36.43 -66.48 6.07
C LEU A 48 -35.50 -67.23 7.04
N ARG A 49 -35.72 -67.13 8.35
CA ARG A 49 -34.87 -67.68 9.44
C ARG A 49 -33.37 -67.40 9.25
N LYS A 50 -33.02 -66.23 8.70
CA LYS A 50 -31.63 -65.85 8.42
C LYS A 50 -31.42 -64.38 8.74
N TYR A 51 -30.17 -64.02 9.01
CA TYR A 51 -29.79 -62.60 9.07
C TYR A 51 -29.68 -62.05 7.65
N ILE A 52 -30.43 -60.99 7.39
CA ILE A 52 -30.32 -60.18 6.17
C ILE A 52 -29.56 -58.88 6.51
N SER A 53 -28.84 -58.34 5.53
CA SER A 53 -28.24 -57.01 5.66
C SER A 53 -29.28 -55.98 5.22
N SER A 54 -29.61 -55.04 6.11
CA SER A 54 -30.36 -53.83 5.80
C SER A 54 -29.40 -52.66 5.80
N CYS A 55 -29.36 -51.87 4.73
CA CYS A 55 -28.48 -50.71 4.61
C CYS A 55 -29.32 -49.43 4.41
N SER A 56 -28.98 -48.37 5.13
CA SER A 56 -29.50 -47.02 4.94
C SER A 56 -28.39 -46.08 4.49
N CYS A 57 -28.76 -44.98 3.82
CA CYS A 57 -27.85 -43.88 3.51
C CYS A 57 -28.13 -42.76 4.51
N ASN A 58 -27.19 -42.49 5.41
CA ASN A 58 -27.33 -41.44 6.42
C ASN A 58 -26.80 -40.11 5.87
N PRO A 59 -27.45 -38.98 6.19
CA PRO A 59 -26.96 -37.66 5.83
C PRO A 59 -25.59 -37.37 6.44
N VAL A 60 -24.79 -36.57 5.73
CA VAL A 60 -23.43 -36.17 6.13
C VAL A 60 -23.33 -34.65 6.11
N PRO A 61 -22.37 -34.04 6.82
CA PRO A 61 -22.19 -32.58 6.76
C PRO A 61 -22.01 -32.09 5.32
N GLU A 62 -22.57 -30.91 5.04
CA GLU A 62 -22.49 -30.24 3.74
C GLU A 62 -21.08 -30.20 3.16
N THR A 63 -20.97 -30.58 1.88
CA THR A 63 -19.81 -30.33 1.05
C THR A 63 -20.18 -29.41 -0.09
N CYS A 64 -19.26 -28.56 -0.55
CA CYS A 64 -19.57 -27.61 -1.63
C CYS A 64 -19.70 -28.35 -2.96
N ASN A 65 -20.90 -28.82 -3.29
CA ASN A 65 -21.17 -29.70 -4.43
C ASN A 65 -22.57 -29.47 -5.04
N ASN A 66 -23.29 -28.44 -4.61
CA ASN A 66 -24.65 -28.10 -5.04
C ASN A 66 -25.69 -29.17 -4.67
N CYS A 67 -25.43 -29.85 -3.54
CA CYS A 67 -26.31 -30.84 -2.95
C CYS A 67 -26.79 -30.40 -1.56
N ASP A 68 -27.81 -31.08 -1.08
CA ASP A 68 -28.26 -31.08 0.32
C ASP A 68 -27.81 -32.43 0.89
N ASP A 69 -26.57 -32.46 1.37
CA ASP A 69 -25.87 -33.65 1.87
C ASP A 69 -26.34 -34.02 3.30
N ASP A 70 -26.74 -33.03 4.10
CA ASP A 70 -27.21 -33.23 5.48
C ASP A 70 -28.74 -33.40 5.59
N ALA A 71 -29.44 -33.28 4.45
CA ALA A 71 -30.88 -33.49 4.29
C ALA A 71 -31.74 -32.56 5.17
N ASP A 72 -31.24 -31.36 5.47
CA ASP A 72 -31.97 -30.35 6.23
C ASP A 72 -32.90 -29.48 5.35
N GLY A 73 -32.85 -29.67 4.03
CA GLY A 73 -33.67 -28.98 3.05
C GLY A 73 -33.00 -27.73 2.46
N VAL A 74 -31.74 -27.47 2.78
CA VAL A 74 -30.98 -26.30 2.32
C VAL A 74 -29.68 -26.77 1.68
N VAL A 75 -29.40 -26.29 0.47
CA VAL A 75 -28.21 -26.71 -0.31
C VAL A 75 -26.96 -25.94 0.14
N ASP A 76 -25.84 -26.65 0.30
CA ASP A 76 -24.50 -26.09 0.60
C ASP A 76 -24.52 -25.08 1.77
N ASN A 77 -25.25 -25.35 2.86
CA ASN A 77 -25.35 -24.47 4.02
C ASN A 77 -24.28 -24.78 5.09
N ALA A 78 -24.00 -23.79 5.93
CA ALA A 78 -23.29 -24.08 7.18
C ALA A 78 -24.23 -24.85 8.12
N SER A 79 -23.71 -25.81 8.89
CA SER A 79 -24.50 -26.61 9.84
C SER A 79 -25.46 -25.75 10.68
N GLY A 80 -26.77 -25.96 10.50
CA GLY A 80 -27.83 -25.25 11.22
C GLY A 80 -28.21 -23.87 10.65
N SER A 81 -27.66 -23.49 9.50
CA SER A 81 -28.05 -22.30 8.74
C SER A 81 -29.23 -22.60 7.82
N ASN A 82 -30.22 -21.71 7.75
CA ASN A 82 -31.31 -21.81 6.80
C ASN A 82 -31.05 -21.03 5.49
N VAL A 83 -29.79 -20.68 5.24
CA VAL A 83 -29.34 -19.90 4.08
C VAL A 83 -28.56 -20.81 3.14
N ALA A 84 -29.10 -21.02 1.94
CA ALA A 84 -28.41 -21.80 0.89
C ALA A 84 -27.08 -21.15 0.51
N TYR A 85 -26.07 -21.98 0.20
CA TYR A 85 -24.71 -21.55 -0.17
C TYR A 85 -24.00 -20.73 0.92
N SER A 86 -24.34 -20.97 2.20
CA SER A 86 -23.65 -20.34 3.34
C SER A 86 -22.43 -21.12 3.80
N LEU A 87 -22.16 -22.31 3.24
CA LEU A 87 -20.98 -23.11 3.54
C LEU A 87 -19.70 -22.32 3.21
N THR A 88 -18.77 -22.32 4.16
CA THR A 88 -17.41 -21.79 3.98
C THR A 88 -16.39 -22.86 4.31
N VAL A 89 -15.35 -22.96 3.49
CA VAL A 89 -14.25 -23.91 3.69
C VAL A 89 -12.99 -23.13 4.06
N SER A 90 -12.27 -23.58 5.08
CA SER A 90 -11.00 -22.97 5.48
C SER A 90 -9.95 -23.11 4.38
N CYS A 91 -9.13 -22.09 4.22
CA CYS A 91 -8.05 -22.06 3.24
C CYS A 91 -6.82 -21.34 3.79
N SER A 92 -5.76 -21.32 3.01
CA SER A 92 -4.58 -20.51 3.28
C SER A 92 -4.11 -19.85 1.99
N ALA A 93 -3.99 -18.52 2.03
CA ALA A 93 -3.48 -17.69 0.94
C ALA A 93 -2.64 -16.57 1.54
N CYS A 94 -1.61 -16.13 0.82
CA CYS A 94 -0.78 -14.99 1.24
C CYS A 94 -0.15 -15.15 2.65
N GLY A 95 0.10 -16.40 3.08
CA GLY A 95 0.63 -16.71 4.41
C GLY A 95 -0.37 -16.55 5.57
N LYS A 96 -1.65 -16.29 5.28
CA LYS A 96 -2.73 -16.12 6.25
C LYS A 96 -3.79 -17.20 6.08
N THR A 97 -4.49 -17.52 7.16
CA THR A 97 -5.68 -18.38 7.12
C THR A 97 -6.88 -17.58 6.63
N GLY A 98 -7.66 -18.15 5.73
CA GLY A 98 -8.86 -17.52 5.17
C GLY A 98 -10.03 -18.47 5.04
N ALA A 99 -11.05 -18.03 4.32
CA ALA A 99 -12.21 -18.83 3.95
C ALA A 99 -12.54 -18.70 2.47
N MET A 100 -12.95 -19.80 1.85
CA MET A 100 -13.57 -19.86 0.53
C MET A 100 -15.07 -20.00 0.72
N ALA A 101 -15.85 -19.09 0.14
CA ALA A 101 -17.30 -19.22 0.12
C ALA A 101 -17.72 -20.27 -0.92
N CYS A 102 -18.66 -21.15 -0.57
CA CYS A 102 -19.32 -22.00 -1.55
C CYS A 102 -20.39 -21.20 -2.29
N LYS A 103 -20.44 -21.29 -3.62
CA LYS A 103 -21.49 -20.67 -4.41
C LYS A 103 -21.90 -21.60 -5.54
N ALA A 104 -23.13 -22.14 -5.46
CA ALA A 104 -23.68 -23.08 -6.43
C ALA A 104 -22.76 -24.29 -6.66
N GLY A 105 -22.32 -24.94 -5.57
CA GLY A 105 -21.40 -26.09 -5.60
C GLY A 105 -19.98 -25.82 -6.08
N VAL A 106 -19.57 -24.55 -6.17
CA VAL A 106 -18.20 -24.17 -6.52
C VAL A 106 -17.58 -23.37 -5.39
N LEU A 107 -16.40 -23.80 -4.94
CA LEU A 107 -15.61 -23.03 -3.99
C LEU A 107 -15.03 -21.80 -4.68
N GLY A 108 -15.24 -20.64 -4.05
CA GLY A 108 -14.60 -19.40 -4.45
C GLY A 108 -13.09 -19.39 -4.17
N THR A 109 -12.49 -18.25 -4.45
CA THR A 109 -11.13 -17.88 -4.07
C THR A 109 -11.00 -17.73 -2.55
N CYS A 110 -9.78 -17.90 -2.06
CA CYS A 110 -9.50 -17.79 -0.63
C CYS A 110 -9.48 -16.33 -0.20
N ASN A 111 -10.45 -15.90 0.62
CA ASN A 111 -10.42 -14.61 1.28
C ASN A 111 -9.72 -14.76 2.63
N ALA A 112 -8.46 -14.33 2.71
CA ALA A 112 -7.64 -14.33 3.91
C ALA A 112 -7.64 -12.98 4.67
N GLY A 113 -8.36 -11.98 4.16
CA GLY A 113 -8.59 -10.69 4.79
C GLY A 113 -8.55 -9.52 3.81
N PRO A 114 -8.48 -8.28 4.29
CA PRO A 114 -8.29 -7.11 3.42
C PRO A 114 -6.94 -7.15 2.70
N GLU A 115 -6.90 -6.54 1.51
CA GLU A 115 -5.67 -6.31 0.75
C GLU A 115 -4.59 -5.63 1.58
N VAL A 116 -3.37 -6.12 1.43
CA VAL A 116 -2.16 -5.47 1.91
C VAL A 116 -1.11 -5.53 0.81
N CYS A 117 -0.21 -4.55 0.74
CA CYS A 117 0.84 -4.57 -0.28
C CYS A 117 1.85 -5.70 -0.03
N ASN A 118 1.66 -6.86 -0.66
CA ASN A 118 2.51 -8.04 -0.48
C ASN A 118 2.64 -8.91 -1.76
N ASN A 119 2.15 -8.41 -2.91
CA ASN A 119 2.13 -9.11 -4.19
C ASN A 119 1.29 -10.40 -4.16
N CYS A 120 0.18 -10.36 -3.42
CA CYS A 120 -0.80 -11.42 -3.31
C CYS A 120 -2.23 -10.86 -3.39
N ASP A 121 -3.20 -11.73 -3.62
CA ASP A 121 -4.63 -11.42 -3.56
C ASP A 121 -5.14 -11.90 -2.20
N ASP A 122 -5.11 -11.01 -1.20
CA ASP A 122 -5.46 -11.35 0.19
C ASP A 122 -6.97 -11.48 0.37
N ASN A 123 -7.75 -10.69 -0.38
CA ASN A 123 -9.19 -10.61 -0.23
C ASN A 123 -9.94 -11.62 -1.13
N GLY A 124 -9.24 -12.28 -2.03
CA GLY A 124 -9.77 -13.27 -2.94
C GLY A 124 -10.69 -12.67 -4.00
N ASP A 125 -10.50 -11.43 -4.44
CA ASP A 125 -11.31 -10.82 -5.51
C ASP A 125 -10.74 -11.07 -6.91
N GLY A 126 -9.58 -11.74 -6.98
CA GLY A 126 -8.89 -12.09 -8.22
C GLY A 126 -7.91 -11.03 -8.70
N VAL A 127 -7.68 -9.96 -7.93
CA VAL A 127 -6.80 -8.86 -8.31
C VAL A 127 -5.76 -8.63 -7.21
N VAL A 128 -4.49 -8.69 -7.58
CA VAL A 128 -3.37 -8.55 -6.64
C VAL A 128 -3.19 -7.09 -6.21
N ASP A 129 -3.01 -6.86 -4.91
CA ASP A 129 -2.67 -5.57 -4.28
C ASP A 129 -3.57 -4.41 -4.77
N ASN A 130 -4.88 -4.62 -4.92
CA ASN A 130 -5.82 -3.60 -5.39
C ASN A 130 -6.38 -2.74 -4.24
N ALA A 131 -6.83 -1.53 -4.57
CA ALA A 131 -7.72 -0.80 -3.67
C ALA A 131 -9.06 -1.53 -3.56
N SER A 132 -9.72 -1.44 -2.40
CA SER A 132 -11.02 -2.10 -2.19
C SER A 132 -12.03 -1.76 -3.29
N GLY A 133 -12.51 -2.78 -4.00
CA GLY A 133 -13.47 -2.64 -5.10
C GLY A 133 -12.89 -2.19 -6.44
N SER A 134 -11.56 -2.07 -6.55
CA SER A 134 -10.85 -1.73 -7.79
C SER A 134 -10.48 -3.00 -8.55
N ASN A 135 -10.67 -3.02 -9.87
CA ASN A 135 -10.15 -4.10 -10.73
C ASN A 135 -8.76 -3.79 -11.30
N VAL A 136 -8.04 -2.82 -10.71
CA VAL A 136 -6.72 -2.40 -11.15
C VAL A 136 -5.66 -3.01 -10.22
N PRO A 137 -4.79 -3.90 -10.72
CA PRO A 137 -3.69 -4.46 -9.93
C PRO A 137 -2.78 -3.37 -9.38
N TYR A 138 -2.21 -3.59 -8.20
CA TYR A 138 -1.27 -2.66 -7.55
C TYR A 138 -1.85 -1.25 -7.30
N SER A 139 -3.17 -1.13 -7.19
CA SER A 139 -3.83 0.14 -6.85
C SER A 139 -3.98 0.38 -5.35
N PHE A 140 -3.49 -0.53 -4.50
CA PHE A 140 -3.48 -0.37 -3.05
C PHE A 140 -2.69 0.89 -2.65
N ILE A 141 -3.33 1.72 -1.82
CA ILE A 141 -2.77 2.95 -1.28
C ILE A 141 -2.92 2.90 0.24
N GLN A 142 -1.85 3.26 0.94
CA GLN A 142 -1.82 3.33 2.40
C GLN A 142 -1.44 4.74 2.86
N SER A 143 -2.11 5.22 3.90
CA SER A 143 -1.72 6.46 4.59
C SER A 143 -0.36 6.31 5.28
N CYS A 144 0.44 7.36 5.25
CA CYS A 144 1.74 7.43 5.91
C CYS A 144 1.96 8.80 6.56
N SER A 145 3.09 8.92 7.27
CA SER A 145 3.56 10.20 7.80
C SER A 145 5.07 10.29 7.60
N ALA A 146 5.50 11.37 6.98
CA ALA A 146 6.91 11.72 6.77
C ALA A 146 7.05 13.25 6.83
N CYS A 147 8.23 13.75 7.13
CA CYS A 147 8.49 15.21 7.12
C CYS A 147 7.53 16.03 8.03
N GLY A 148 6.95 15.41 9.06
CA GLY A 148 5.94 16.02 9.93
C GLY A 148 4.56 16.23 9.29
N LYS A 149 4.30 15.66 8.11
CA LYS A 149 3.04 15.77 7.35
C LYS A 149 2.45 14.39 7.08
N GLY A 150 1.12 14.32 6.98
CA GLY A 150 0.43 13.13 6.48
C GLY A 150 0.59 13.02 4.96
N GLY A 151 0.69 11.79 4.48
CA GLY A 151 0.87 11.49 3.05
C GLY A 151 0.30 10.13 2.67
N THR A 152 0.66 9.67 1.48
CA THR A 152 0.27 8.35 0.95
C THR A 152 1.46 7.60 0.36
N GLN A 153 1.42 6.28 0.49
CA GLN A 153 2.30 5.34 -0.21
C GLN A 153 1.47 4.52 -1.18
N VAL A 154 1.99 4.32 -2.38
CA VAL A 154 1.37 3.49 -3.43
C VAL A 154 2.07 2.14 -3.45
N CYS A 155 1.30 1.06 -3.56
CA CYS A 155 1.87 -0.26 -3.74
C CYS A 155 2.36 -0.46 -5.18
N SER A 156 3.52 -1.08 -5.34
CA SER A 156 4.03 -1.54 -6.62
C SER A 156 4.70 -2.89 -6.41
N ALA A 157 4.10 -3.95 -6.96
CA ALA A 157 4.62 -5.32 -6.89
C ALA A 157 4.99 -5.75 -5.45
N GLY A 158 4.05 -5.59 -4.51
CA GLY A 158 4.24 -5.95 -3.10
C GLY A 158 5.21 -5.06 -2.30
N THR A 159 5.63 -3.92 -2.86
CA THR A 159 6.44 -2.93 -2.14
C THR A 159 5.75 -1.57 -2.12
N LEU A 160 5.66 -0.95 -0.95
CA LEU A 160 5.16 0.42 -0.82
C LEU A 160 6.22 1.41 -1.32
N SER A 161 5.78 2.43 -2.05
CA SER A 161 6.60 3.60 -2.39
C SER A 161 7.05 4.36 -1.13
N GLY A 162 7.94 5.35 -1.31
CA GLY A 162 8.16 6.36 -0.28
C GLY A 162 6.86 7.12 0.06
N CYS A 163 6.86 7.75 1.23
CA CYS A 163 5.71 8.49 1.72
C CYS A 163 5.58 9.83 1.00
N ASN A 164 4.67 9.92 0.03
CA ASN A 164 4.41 11.17 -0.68
C ASN A 164 3.50 12.06 0.17
N THR A 165 4.08 13.14 0.68
CA THR A 165 3.41 14.23 1.43
C THR A 165 3.17 15.49 0.59
N GLY A 166 3.68 15.52 -0.65
CA GLY A 166 3.50 16.64 -1.59
C GLY A 166 4.67 16.80 -2.55
N ALA A 167 4.84 18.01 -3.08
CA ALA A 167 6.03 18.38 -3.83
C ALA A 167 7.20 18.67 -2.88
N GLU A 168 8.43 18.50 -3.37
CA GLU A 168 9.67 18.81 -2.64
C GLU A 168 9.67 20.24 -2.11
N VAL A 169 10.02 20.38 -0.84
CA VAL A 169 10.25 21.67 -0.19
C VAL A 169 11.63 21.61 0.44
N CYS A 170 12.39 22.69 0.36
CA CYS A 170 13.72 22.76 0.98
C CYS A 170 13.62 22.65 2.52
N ASN A 171 13.72 21.43 3.04
CA ASN A 171 13.52 21.14 4.46
C ASN A 171 14.34 19.92 4.94
N ASN A 172 15.24 19.39 4.11
CA ASN A 172 16.06 18.20 4.41
C ASN A 172 15.21 16.93 4.59
N CYS A 173 14.12 16.83 3.84
CA CYS A 173 13.25 15.67 3.80
C CYS A 173 12.92 15.31 2.35
N ASP A 174 12.46 14.07 2.15
CA ASP A 174 11.90 13.58 0.90
C ASP A 174 10.38 13.75 1.00
N ASP A 175 9.87 14.91 0.61
CA ASP A 175 8.45 15.23 0.71
C ASP A 175 7.63 14.46 -0.34
N ASN A 176 8.23 14.13 -1.49
CA ASN A 176 7.53 13.53 -2.63
C ASN A 176 7.56 11.99 -2.63
N GLY A 177 8.37 11.39 -1.76
CA GLY A 177 8.49 9.94 -1.58
C GLY A 177 9.24 9.22 -2.71
N ASP A 178 10.10 9.91 -3.46
CA ASP A 178 10.89 9.34 -4.56
C ASP A 178 12.22 8.73 -4.11
N GLY A 179 12.54 8.86 -2.82
CA GLY A 179 13.75 8.33 -2.19
C GLY A 179 14.92 9.31 -2.20
N VAL A 180 14.73 10.55 -2.66
CA VAL A 180 15.79 11.56 -2.78
C VAL A 180 15.38 12.85 -2.09
N VAL A 181 16.21 13.31 -1.15
CA VAL A 181 15.92 14.51 -0.35
C VAL A 181 16.18 15.80 -1.13
N ASP A 182 15.26 16.77 -1.04
CA ASP A 182 15.37 18.13 -1.57
C ASP A 182 15.77 18.16 -3.06
N ASN A 183 15.23 17.26 -3.89
CA ASN A 183 15.56 17.16 -5.30
C ASN A 183 14.61 17.96 -6.21
N ALA A 184 15.11 18.33 -7.38
CA ALA A 184 14.21 18.80 -8.45
C ALA A 184 13.44 17.60 -9.05
N PRO A 185 12.19 17.77 -9.51
CA PRO A 185 11.43 16.68 -10.11
C PRO A 185 12.20 15.96 -11.23
N GLY A 186 12.33 14.64 -11.11
CA GLY A 186 13.05 13.80 -12.07
C GLY A 186 14.58 13.85 -11.95
N ASN A 187 15.12 14.55 -10.95
CA ASN A 187 16.55 14.56 -10.65
C ASN A 187 16.85 13.50 -9.59
N GLY A 188 17.65 12.49 -9.94
CA GLY A 188 18.05 11.41 -9.01
C GLY A 188 19.13 11.81 -8.00
N ALA A 189 19.49 13.09 -7.92
CA ALA A 189 20.49 13.60 -7.00
C ALA A 189 19.87 14.51 -5.92
N PRO A 190 20.28 14.35 -4.65
CA PRO A 190 19.74 15.15 -3.54
C PRO A 190 20.23 16.60 -3.60
N ASN A 191 19.52 17.50 -2.93
CA ASN A 191 19.87 18.93 -2.82
C ASN A 191 19.98 19.62 -4.20
N THR A 192 19.07 19.29 -5.10
CA THR A 192 19.00 19.86 -6.45
C THR A 192 17.79 20.76 -6.66
N LEU A 193 16.91 20.87 -5.66
CA LEU A 193 15.81 21.82 -5.66
C LEU A 193 16.34 23.24 -5.79
N THR A 194 15.74 24.02 -6.69
CA THR A 194 16.11 25.42 -6.93
C THR A 194 14.88 26.30 -6.88
N GLN A 195 15.08 27.56 -6.50
CA GLN A 195 14.05 28.58 -6.58
C GLN A 195 14.62 29.89 -7.11
N VAL A 196 13.75 30.69 -7.71
CA VAL A 196 14.08 32.05 -8.11
C VAL A 196 14.16 32.94 -6.87
N CYS A 197 15.15 33.82 -6.82
CA CYS A 197 15.32 34.80 -5.76
C CYS A 197 15.51 36.21 -6.33
N SER A 198 15.16 37.22 -5.52
CA SER A 198 15.45 38.62 -5.82
C SER A 198 15.70 39.38 -4.52
N ASN A 199 16.68 40.28 -4.56
CA ASN A 199 17.17 41.06 -3.43
C ASN A 199 17.37 42.52 -3.84
N GLY A 200 16.39 43.06 -4.58
CA GLY A 200 16.32 44.47 -4.97
C GLY A 200 16.99 44.79 -6.30
N CYS A 201 17.75 43.86 -6.87
CA CYS A 201 18.21 43.92 -8.25
C CYS A 201 17.04 43.66 -9.22
N SER A 202 17.01 44.39 -10.34
CA SER A 202 15.98 44.22 -11.36
C SER A 202 16.02 42.87 -12.06
N GLY A 203 17.17 42.17 -12.07
CA GLY A 203 17.32 40.81 -12.56
C GLY A 203 17.18 39.78 -11.44
N ALA A 204 16.45 38.70 -11.72
CA ALA A 204 16.29 37.59 -10.80
C ALA A 204 17.55 36.71 -10.77
N GLY A 205 17.82 36.14 -9.60
CA GLY A 205 18.83 35.10 -9.40
C GLY A 205 18.20 33.75 -9.09
N SER A 206 19.04 32.80 -8.70
CA SER A 206 18.66 31.46 -8.26
C SER A 206 19.27 31.14 -6.90
N GLN A 207 18.53 30.39 -6.10
CA GLN A 207 19.02 29.68 -4.91
C GLN A 207 18.91 28.19 -5.15
N THR A 208 19.82 27.44 -4.56
CA THR A 208 19.78 25.98 -4.51
C THR A 208 19.59 25.55 -3.07
N CYS A 209 18.73 24.56 -2.85
CA CYS A 209 18.56 23.96 -1.54
C CYS A 209 19.76 23.07 -1.20
N GLY A 210 20.29 23.20 0.00
CA GLY A 210 21.29 22.30 0.55
C GLY A 210 21.03 22.07 2.03
N ALA A 211 20.88 20.80 2.41
CA ALA A 211 20.61 20.39 3.79
C ALA A 211 19.42 21.14 4.41
N GLY A 212 18.31 21.28 3.65
CA GLY A 212 17.11 21.98 4.10
C GLY A 212 17.24 23.49 4.26
N GLN A 213 18.28 24.09 3.69
CA GLN A 213 18.45 25.55 3.68
C GLN A 213 18.73 26.07 2.27
N TRP A 214 18.12 27.20 1.94
CA TRP A 214 18.41 27.88 0.68
C TRP A 214 19.80 28.53 0.73
N SER A 215 20.58 28.33 -0.33
CA SER A 215 21.84 29.03 -0.53
C SER A 215 21.65 30.54 -0.62
N ALA A 216 22.76 31.29 -0.60
CA ALA A 216 22.71 32.70 -1.00
C ALA A 216 22.16 32.83 -2.43
N CYS A 217 21.45 33.94 -2.68
CA CYS A 217 20.96 34.27 -4.01
C CYS A 217 22.13 34.56 -4.94
N ALA A 218 22.20 33.86 -6.07
CA ALA A 218 23.29 33.96 -7.03
C ALA A 218 22.79 34.11 -8.47
N GLY A 219 23.65 34.58 -9.37
CA GLY A 219 23.35 34.76 -10.78
C GLY A 219 22.45 35.95 -11.11
N CYS A 220 22.21 36.88 -10.17
CA CYS A 220 21.45 38.08 -10.51
C CYS A 220 22.19 38.97 -11.50
N SER A 221 21.40 39.80 -12.17
CA SER A 221 21.86 40.81 -13.10
C SER A 221 21.01 42.07 -12.95
N GLY A 222 21.33 43.11 -13.73
CA GLY A 222 20.57 44.34 -13.74
C GLY A 222 21.01 45.32 -12.66
N THR A 223 20.06 46.13 -12.21
CA THR A 223 20.36 47.31 -11.41
C THR A 223 19.37 47.49 -10.25
N ILE A 224 19.80 48.19 -9.20
CA ILE A 224 18.93 48.73 -8.15
C ILE A 224 18.82 50.25 -8.30
N ALA A 225 17.65 50.81 -8.00
CA ALA A 225 17.48 52.26 -7.98
C ALA A 225 18.26 52.89 -6.83
N CYS A 226 18.83 54.06 -7.07
CA CYS A 226 19.43 54.89 -6.03
C CYS A 226 19.15 56.36 -6.29
N THR A 227 19.42 57.16 -5.27
CA THR A 227 19.35 58.61 -5.36
C THR A 227 20.71 59.16 -5.00
N THR A 228 21.24 60.03 -5.83
CA THR A 228 22.54 60.68 -5.61
C THR A 228 22.44 61.64 -4.42
N SER A 229 23.58 62.12 -3.91
CA SER A 229 23.62 63.09 -2.81
C SER A 229 22.81 64.37 -3.09
N CYS A 230 22.61 64.68 -4.38
CA CYS A 230 21.81 65.82 -4.85
C CYS A 230 20.39 65.48 -5.29
N GLY A 231 19.87 64.32 -4.91
CA GLY A 231 18.46 63.98 -5.12
C GLY A 231 18.14 63.47 -6.54
N VAL A 232 19.15 63.21 -7.38
CA VAL A 232 18.95 62.74 -8.75
C VAL A 232 18.68 61.23 -8.74
N PRO A 233 17.56 60.74 -9.30
CA PRO A 233 17.33 59.31 -9.45
C PRO A 233 18.32 58.69 -10.43
N SER A 234 18.94 57.58 -10.03
CA SER A 234 19.93 56.84 -10.81
C SER A 234 19.89 55.34 -10.45
N THR A 235 20.89 54.58 -10.89
CA THR A 235 20.98 53.13 -10.68
C THR A 235 22.37 52.68 -10.25
N LEU A 236 22.47 51.56 -9.53
CA LEU A 236 23.73 50.82 -9.34
C LEU A 236 23.62 49.44 -9.98
N ALA A 237 24.70 49.00 -10.62
CA ALA A 237 24.80 47.64 -11.14
C ALA A 237 24.84 46.63 -9.99
N CYS A 238 24.24 45.47 -10.22
CA CYS A 238 24.33 44.33 -9.32
C CYS A 238 25.41 43.34 -9.76
N ASN A 239 26.08 42.73 -8.79
CA ASN A 239 27.00 41.62 -9.02
C ASN A 239 26.24 40.27 -9.07
N SER A 240 26.98 39.20 -9.36
CA SER A 240 26.45 37.83 -9.43
C SER A 240 26.02 37.26 -8.08
N SER A 241 26.36 37.89 -6.96
CA SER A 241 25.83 37.56 -5.62
C SER A 241 24.62 38.42 -5.27
N CYS A 242 24.10 39.15 -6.26
CA CYS A 242 22.93 39.98 -6.17
C CYS A 242 23.04 41.08 -5.10
N GLN A 243 24.21 41.68 -5.02
CA GLN A 243 24.50 42.85 -4.21
C GLN A 243 24.95 44.00 -5.13
N PRO A 244 24.77 45.26 -4.74
CA PRO A 244 25.33 46.39 -5.48
C PRO A 244 26.84 46.21 -5.67
N THR A 245 27.35 46.45 -6.88
CA THR A 245 28.80 46.33 -7.18
C THR A 245 29.62 47.43 -6.51
N THR A 246 28.98 48.57 -6.23
CA THR A 246 29.56 49.78 -5.66
C THR A 246 28.51 50.45 -4.76
N ASN A 247 28.91 51.50 -4.04
CA ASN A 247 27.99 52.42 -3.35
C ASN A 247 27.81 53.75 -4.13
N VAL A 248 28.16 53.74 -5.41
CA VAL A 248 28.27 54.93 -6.28
C VAL A 248 27.20 54.80 -7.35
N CYS A 249 26.29 55.78 -7.41
CA CYS A 249 25.24 55.83 -8.40
C CYS A 249 25.83 56.14 -9.78
N THR A 250 25.43 55.42 -10.83
CA THR A 250 25.92 55.73 -12.18
C THR A 250 25.12 56.88 -12.78
N SER A 251 25.40 58.11 -12.37
CA SER A 251 24.95 59.32 -13.08
C SER A 251 26.11 59.95 -13.85
N ALA A 252 25.80 60.69 -14.92
CA ALA A 252 26.77 61.59 -15.51
C ALA A 252 26.83 62.88 -14.68
N GLU A 253 28.03 63.44 -14.49
CA GLU A 253 28.21 64.76 -13.89
C GLU A 253 27.46 65.82 -14.70
N VAL A 254 26.84 66.77 -14.00
CA VAL A 254 26.26 67.98 -14.57
C VAL A 254 26.80 69.16 -13.78
N CYS A 255 27.24 70.23 -14.45
CA CYS A 255 27.70 71.45 -13.78
C CYS A 255 26.61 72.13 -12.94
N ASN A 256 26.38 71.67 -11.73
CA ASN A 256 25.34 72.14 -10.81
C ASN A 256 25.87 72.29 -9.37
N GLY A 257 27.17 72.03 -9.14
CA GLY A 257 27.80 72.11 -7.83
C GLY A 257 27.57 70.86 -6.96
N CYS A 258 27.10 69.77 -7.55
CA CYS A 258 26.84 68.50 -6.89
C CYS A 258 27.83 67.42 -7.30
N ASP A 259 28.02 66.46 -6.41
CA ASP A 259 28.61 65.16 -6.73
C ASP A 259 27.50 64.25 -7.27
N ASP A 260 27.23 64.38 -8.57
CA ASP A 260 26.10 63.75 -9.23
C ASP A 260 26.29 62.24 -9.36
N ASN A 261 27.52 61.74 -9.41
CA ASN A 261 27.79 60.30 -9.43
C ASN A 261 28.12 59.72 -8.04
N ASN A 262 28.26 60.54 -7.01
CA ASN A 262 28.54 60.16 -5.62
C ASN A 262 29.91 59.47 -5.44
N ASN A 263 30.94 59.90 -6.19
CA ASN A 263 32.32 59.39 -6.06
C ASN A 263 33.21 60.20 -5.12
N GLY A 264 32.67 61.27 -4.52
CA GLY A 264 33.35 62.15 -3.57
C GLY A 264 33.89 63.45 -4.16
N ALA A 265 33.64 63.75 -5.43
CA ALA A 265 34.00 65.00 -6.08
C ALA A 265 32.77 65.64 -6.75
N ALA A 266 32.68 66.96 -6.75
CA ALA A 266 31.62 67.68 -7.43
C ALA A 266 32.11 68.16 -8.81
N ASP A 267 31.28 67.96 -9.84
CA ASP A 267 31.49 68.44 -11.21
C ASP A 267 32.83 68.01 -11.85
N GLU A 268 33.44 66.90 -11.43
CA GLU A 268 34.77 66.50 -11.93
C GLU A 268 34.75 66.08 -13.40
N GLY A 269 35.86 66.34 -14.10
CA GLY A 269 35.95 66.06 -15.54
C GLY A 269 35.10 67.00 -16.41
N LEU A 270 34.32 67.90 -15.82
CA LEU A 270 33.62 68.98 -16.53
C LEU A 270 34.39 70.30 -16.41
N SER A 271 34.47 71.06 -17.50
CA SER A 271 34.94 72.44 -17.49
C SER A 271 33.78 73.38 -17.17
N CYS A 272 33.32 73.38 -15.92
CA CYS A 272 32.20 74.23 -15.51
C CYS A 272 32.59 75.70 -15.52
N LYS A 273 31.82 76.53 -16.23
CA LYS A 273 31.96 77.98 -16.14
C LYS A 273 31.53 78.42 -14.73
N PRO A 274 32.26 79.34 -14.07
CA PRO A 274 31.80 79.88 -12.80
C PRO A 274 30.45 80.54 -13.01
N CYS A 275 29.47 80.20 -12.17
CA CYS A 275 28.15 80.83 -12.15
C CYS A 275 28.36 82.35 -12.03
N GLN A 276 27.92 83.10 -13.06
CA GLN A 276 27.84 84.56 -13.03
C GLN A 276 26.55 85.02 -12.37
#